data_AF-A0A0Q8EUH8-F1
#
_entry.id   AF-A0A0Q8EUH8-F1
#
_cell.length_a   1.000
_cell.length_b   1.000
_cell.length_c   1.000
_cell.angle_alpha   90.00
_cell.angle_beta   90.00
_cell.angle_gamma   90.00
#
_symmetry.space_group_name_H-M   'P 1'
#
loop_
_entity.id
_entity.type
_entity.pdbx_description
1 polymer ?
#
loop_
_entity_poly.entity_id
_entity_poly.type
_entity_poly.pdbx_seq_one_letter_code
_entity_poly.pdbx_strand_id
1 'polypeptide(L)'
;MHRYLLTILCLLAFASSAPAAPSPTAKREIQGLMDALSASSCEFQRNGTWHGREEARKHLQRKYDYLLKRDLADTAELFIERAASKSSISGRAYQVRCPGQPTQPAATWFRAKLAALRGSGAPVR
;
A
#
# COMPACT_ATOMS: atom_id res chain seq x y z
N MET A 1 -11.73 -49.44 -40.44
CA MET A 1 -12.01 -50.11 -39.15
C MET A 1 -11.22 -49.35 -38.10
N HIS A 2 -11.88 -48.40 -37.40
CA HIS A 2 -12.13 -48.51 -35.96
C HIS A 2 -10.81 -48.72 -35.18
N ARG A 3 -10.27 -47.77 -34.39
CA ARG A 3 -10.91 -47.22 -33.18
C ARG A 3 -9.92 -46.41 -32.31
N TYR A 4 -10.43 -45.32 -31.71
CA TYR A 4 -9.98 -44.59 -30.50
C TYR A 4 -8.60 -43.90 -30.55
N LEU A 5 -8.47 -42.59 -30.74
CA LEU A 5 -9.00 -41.46 -29.95
C LEU A 5 -8.64 -41.54 -28.45
N LEU A 6 -7.53 -40.88 -28.08
CA LEU A 6 -7.23 -40.48 -26.71
C LEU A 6 -6.50 -39.13 -26.75
N THR A 7 -7.25 -38.10 -27.14
CA THR A 7 -6.82 -36.71 -27.00
C THR A 7 -6.99 -36.34 -25.52
N ILE A 8 -5.88 -36.34 -24.77
CA ILE A 8 -5.86 -35.85 -23.39
C ILE A 8 -6.03 -34.33 -23.46
N LEU A 9 -7.27 -33.87 -23.30
CA LEU A 9 -7.61 -32.46 -23.17
C LEU A 9 -7.25 -32.02 -21.74
N CYS A 10 -6.01 -31.59 -21.55
CA CYS A 10 -5.58 -30.94 -20.32
C CYS A 10 -6.23 -29.55 -20.24
N LEU A 11 -7.42 -29.45 -19.61
CA LEU A 11 -8.01 -28.18 -19.23
C LEU A 11 -7.10 -27.54 -18.16
N LEU A 12 -6.11 -26.77 -18.61
CA LEU A 12 -5.48 -25.74 -17.79
C LEU A 12 -6.53 -24.66 -17.54
N ALA A 13 -7.24 -24.78 -16.41
CA ALA A 13 -8.02 -23.69 -15.86
C ALA A 13 -7.05 -22.56 -15.50
N PHE A 14 -6.80 -21.66 -16.47
CA PHE A 14 -6.30 -20.34 -16.18
C PHE A 14 -7.38 -19.66 -15.33
N ALA A 15 -7.21 -19.72 -14.01
CA ALA A 15 -7.92 -18.82 -13.11
C ALA A 15 -7.48 -17.41 -13.50
N SER A 16 -8.31 -16.72 -14.28
CA SER A 16 -8.15 -15.31 -14.53
C SER A 16 -8.20 -14.60 -13.19
N SER A 17 -7.03 -14.25 -12.65
CA SER A 17 -6.92 -13.30 -11.55
C SER A 17 -7.42 -11.96 -12.08
N ALA A 18 -8.73 -11.73 -11.98
CA ALA A 18 -9.29 -10.42 -12.28
C ALA A 18 -8.59 -9.39 -11.38
N PRO A 19 -8.19 -8.22 -11.90
CA PRO A 19 -7.68 -7.15 -11.06
C PRO A 19 -8.73 -6.84 -10.00
N ALA A 20 -8.40 -7.13 -8.74
CA ALA A 20 -9.34 -7.03 -7.64
C ALA A 20 -9.18 -5.65 -7.00
N ALA A 21 -10.16 -4.78 -7.24
CA ALA A 21 -10.25 -3.51 -6.52
C ALA A 21 -10.11 -3.75 -5.00
N PRO A 22 -9.43 -2.86 -4.25
CA PRO A 22 -9.16 -3.10 -2.84
C PRO A 22 -10.44 -3.38 -2.05
N SER A 23 -10.37 -4.38 -1.18
CA SER A 23 -11.48 -4.73 -0.29
C SER A 23 -11.85 -3.54 0.61
N PRO A 24 -13.07 -3.48 1.15
CA PRO A 24 -13.45 -2.44 2.12
C PRO A 24 -12.46 -2.35 3.30
N THR A 25 -11.89 -3.47 3.73
CA THR A 25 -10.84 -3.51 4.76
C THR A 25 -9.56 -2.82 4.30
N ALA A 26 -9.04 -3.17 3.11
CA ALA A 26 -7.84 -2.54 2.56
C ALA A 26 -8.04 -1.02 2.38
N LYS A 27 -9.21 -0.59 1.90
CA LYS A 27 -9.55 0.84 1.77
C LYS A 27 -9.49 1.57 3.11
N ARG A 28 -10.08 0.99 4.17
CA ARG A 28 -10.04 1.57 5.52
C ARG A 28 -8.62 1.62 6.07
N GLU A 29 -7.83 0.56 5.90
CA GLU A 29 -6.43 0.53 6.34
C GLU A 29 -5.61 1.60 5.63
N ILE A 30 -5.73 1.73 4.31
CA ILE A 30 -5.00 2.75 3.52
C ILE A 30 -5.37 4.16 3.96
N GLN A 31 -6.66 4.45 4.17
CA GLN A 31 -7.07 5.74 4.72
C GLN A 31 -6.52 5.96 6.13
N GLY A 32 -6.61 4.97 7.00
CA GLY A 32 -6.06 5.03 8.35
C GLY A 32 -4.55 5.30 8.38
N LEU A 33 -3.79 4.75 7.44
CA LEU A 33 -2.35 5.04 7.30
C LEU A 33 -2.09 6.50 6.94
N MET A 34 -2.82 7.02 5.96
CA MET A 34 -2.70 8.42 5.56
C MET A 34 -3.17 9.36 6.68
N ASP A 35 -4.21 8.98 7.42
CA ASP A 35 -4.76 9.73 8.56
C ASP A 35 -3.77 9.76 9.72
N ALA A 36 -3.14 8.62 10.02
CA ALA A 36 -2.12 8.52 11.05
C ALA A 36 -0.93 9.46 10.78
N LEU A 37 -0.57 9.68 9.51
CA LEU A 37 0.48 10.65 9.18
C LEU A 37 -0.01 12.09 9.41
N SER A 38 -1.19 12.47 8.90
CA SER A 38 -1.74 13.82 9.07
C SER A 38 -2.06 14.17 10.53
N ALA A 39 -2.46 13.20 11.34
CA ALA A 39 -2.74 13.39 12.76
C ALA A 39 -1.47 13.44 13.62
N SER A 40 -0.30 13.10 13.06
CA SER A 40 0.97 13.11 13.78
C SER A 40 1.60 14.51 13.83
N SER A 41 2.71 14.64 14.55
CA SER A 41 3.60 15.81 14.46
C SER A 41 4.81 15.55 13.56
N CYS A 42 4.78 14.50 12.74
CA CYS A 42 5.91 14.09 11.91
C CYS A 42 5.99 14.89 10.61
N GLU A 43 7.21 14.98 10.08
CA GLU A 43 7.52 15.47 8.73
C GLU A 43 7.85 14.29 7.82
N PHE A 44 7.61 14.49 6.53
CA PHE A 44 7.81 13.50 5.48
C PHE A 44 8.81 14.00 4.45
N GLN A 45 9.94 13.32 4.32
CA GLN A 45 10.94 13.64 3.30
C GLN A 45 10.61 12.91 2.00
N ARG A 46 10.47 13.69 0.92
CA ARG A 46 10.44 13.16 -0.45
C ARG A 46 11.43 13.93 -1.33
N ASN A 47 12.26 13.18 -2.07
CA ASN A 47 13.22 13.72 -3.03
C ASN A 47 14.20 14.76 -2.47
N GLY A 48 14.53 14.67 -1.17
CA GLY A 48 15.49 15.57 -0.52
C GLY A 48 14.85 16.77 0.18
N THR A 49 13.53 16.95 0.11
CA THR A 49 12.82 18.05 0.78
C THR A 49 11.90 17.49 1.86
N TRP A 50 11.87 18.14 3.01
CA TRP A 50 10.94 17.83 4.10
C TRP A 50 9.62 18.55 3.87
N HIS A 51 8.52 17.79 4.03
CA HIS A 51 7.16 18.27 3.86
C HIS A 51 6.36 18.07 5.13
N GLY A 52 5.50 19.02 5.44
CA GLY A 52 4.55 18.90 6.54
C GLY A 52 3.53 17.79 6.29
N ARG A 53 2.95 17.30 7.39
CA ARG A 53 1.97 16.20 7.42
C ARG A 53 0.78 16.35 6.47
N GLU A 54 0.24 17.55 6.32
CA GLU A 54 -0.89 17.83 5.43
C GLU A 54 -0.50 17.70 3.95
N GLU A 55 0.66 18.22 3.59
CA GLU A 55 1.18 18.12 2.22
C GLU A 55 1.53 16.67 1.89
N ALA A 56 2.12 15.95 2.85
CA ALA A 56 2.44 14.54 2.72
C ALA A 56 1.17 13.70 2.52
N ARG A 57 0.11 13.92 3.31
CA ARG A 57 -1.20 13.28 3.11
C ARG A 57 -1.73 13.52 1.70
N LYS A 58 -1.77 14.77 1.24
CA LYS A 58 -2.23 15.11 -0.12
C LYS A 58 -1.39 14.41 -1.19
N HIS A 59 -0.08 14.31 -1.00
CA HIS A 59 0.80 13.58 -1.91
C HIS A 59 0.46 12.08 -1.98
N LEU A 60 0.29 11.44 -0.82
CA LEU A 60 -0.06 10.03 -0.72
C LEU A 60 -1.43 9.75 -1.32
N GLN A 61 -2.42 10.61 -1.08
CA GLN A 61 -3.76 10.50 -1.66
C GLN A 61 -3.68 10.51 -3.20
N ARG A 62 -2.94 11.46 -3.79
CA ARG A 62 -2.77 11.49 -5.26
C ARG A 62 -2.13 10.21 -5.81
N LYS A 63 -1.15 9.64 -5.11
CA LYS A 63 -0.56 8.35 -5.50
C LYS A 63 -1.56 7.22 -5.35
N TYR A 64 -2.35 7.19 -4.29
CA TYR A 64 -3.38 6.18 -4.09
C TYR A 64 -4.44 6.23 -5.20
N ASP A 65 -4.95 7.42 -5.54
CA ASP A 65 -5.91 7.61 -6.62
C ASP A 65 -5.36 7.11 -7.96
N TYR A 66 -4.08 7.35 -8.23
CA TYR A 66 -3.39 6.82 -9.41
C TYR A 66 -3.30 5.29 -9.40
N LEU A 67 -2.97 4.68 -8.25
CA LEU A 67 -2.88 3.23 -8.13
C LEU A 67 -4.27 2.57 -8.25
N LEU A 68 -5.32 3.19 -7.72
CA LEU A 68 -6.70 2.71 -7.85
C LEU A 68 -7.15 2.65 -9.31
N LYS A 69 -6.82 3.68 -10.10
CA LYS A 69 -7.12 3.70 -11.54
C LYS A 69 -6.40 2.62 -12.35
N ARG A 70 -5.41 1.96 -11.76
CA ARG A 70 -4.56 0.95 -12.39
C ARG A 70 -4.66 -0.42 -11.73
N ASP A 71 -5.53 -0.57 -10.75
CA ASP A 71 -5.66 -1.81 -9.96
C ASP A 71 -4.32 -2.26 -9.35
N LEU A 72 -3.60 -1.31 -8.74
CA LEU A 72 -2.27 -1.52 -8.14
C LEU A 72 -2.26 -1.29 -6.63
N ALA A 73 -3.41 -1.22 -5.97
CA ALA A 73 -3.52 -0.92 -4.54
C ALA A 73 -4.46 -1.88 -3.79
N ASP A 74 -4.48 -3.15 -4.19
CA ASP A 74 -5.41 -4.17 -3.71
C ASP A 74 -5.30 -4.41 -2.19
N THR A 75 -4.11 -4.16 -1.62
CA THR A 75 -3.82 -4.28 -0.18
C THR A 75 -3.12 -3.03 0.35
N ALA A 76 -3.19 -2.85 1.68
CA ALA A 76 -2.47 -1.79 2.36
C ALA A 76 -0.94 -1.93 2.21
N GLU A 77 -0.42 -3.16 2.17
CA GLU A 77 0.99 -3.45 1.91
C GLU A 77 1.42 -2.96 0.53
N LEU A 78 0.61 -3.21 -0.51
CA LEU A 78 0.88 -2.74 -1.87
C LEU A 78 0.84 -1.22 -1.95
N PHE A 79 -0.10 -0.57 -1.24
CA PHE A 79 -0.07 0.88 -1.09
C PHE A 79 1.21 1.37 -0.41
N ILE A 80 1.65 0.73 0.67
CA ILE A 80 2.90 1.11 1.37
C ILE A 80 4.08 1.00 0.41
N GLU A 81 4.21 -0.13 -0.29
CA GLU A 81 5.31 -0.37 -1.22
C GLU A 81 5.32 0.63 -2.38
N ARG A 82 4.17 0.81 -3.04
CA ARG A 82 4.07 1.53 -4.32
C ARG A 82 3.82 3.02 -4.16
N ALA A 83 3.21 3.46 -3.06
CA ALA A 83 2.90 4.86 -2.79
C ALA A 83 3.70 5.46 -1.64
N ALA A 84 3.84 4.74 -0.53
CA ALA A 84 4.29 5.35 0.71
C ALA A 84 5.80 5.15 1.02
N SER A 85 6.50 4.29 0.26
CA SER A 85 7.89 3.93 0.56
C SER A 85 8.93 4.71 -0.23
N LYS A 86 8.65 5.03 -1.50
CA LYS A 86 9.61 5.69 -2.40
C LYS A 86 8.93 6.45 -3.53
N SER A 87 9.67 7.37 -4.13
CA SER A 87 9.27 8.08 -5.34
C SER A 87 9.19 7.11 -6.52
N SER A 88 8.05 7.08 -7.20
CA SER A 88 7.89 6.29 -8.44
C SER A 88 8.69 6.88 -9.61
N ILE A 89 9.11 8.15 -9.52
CA ILE A 89 9.85 8.83 -10.59
C ILE A 89 11.36 8.65 -10.40
N SER A 90 11.86 8.93 -9.18
CA SER A 90 13.30 8.94 -8.88
C SER A 90 13.80 7.66 -8.19
N GLY A 91 12.91 6.77 -7.74
CA GLY A 91 13.24 5.58 -6.96
C GLY A 91 13.71 5.85 -5.53
N ARG A 92 13.94 7.11 -5.13
CA ARG A 92 14.47 7.48 -3.81
C ARG A 92 13.50 7.12 -2.69
N ALA A 93 14.01 6.45 -1.66
CA ALA A 93 13.26 6.11 -0.47
C ALA A 93 12.82 7.37 0.30
N TYR A 94 11.58 7.37 0.74
CA TYR A 94 11.03 8.41 1.60
C TYR A 94 11.45 8.19 3.06
N GLN A 95 11.51 9.28 3.81
CA GLN A 95 11.83 9.24 5.24
C GLN A 95 10.72 9.92 6.05
N VAL A 96 10.58 9.51 7.30
CA VAL A 96 9.71 10.14 8.29
C VAL A 96 10.57 10.57 9.48
N ARG A 97 10.34 11.79 9.96
CA ARG A 97 10.96 12.31 11.18
C ARG A 97 9.86 12.81 12.09
N CYS A 98 9.79 12.28 13.31
CA CYS A 98 8.85 12.70 14.33
C CYS A 98 9.62 13.41 15.47
N PRO A 99 9.00 14.36 16.20
CA PRO A 99 9.66 15.04 17.32
C PRO A 99 10.18 14.03 18.35
N GLY A 100 11.43 14.20 18.78
CA GLY A 100 12.06 13.33 19.78
C GLY A 100 12.37 11.90 19.30
N GLN A 101 12.24 11.60 18.00
CA GLN A 101 12.50 10.29 17.43
C GLN A 101 13.55 10.36 16.32
N PRO A 102 14.38 9.32 16.15
CA PRO A 102 15.30 9.25 15.02
C PRO A 102 14.52 9.26 13.70
N THR A 103 15.16 9.84 12.66
CA THR A 103 14.64 9.73 11.29
C THR A 103 14.66 8.26 10.87
N GLN A 104 13.61 7.82 10.20
CA GLN A 104 13.46 6.44 9.77
C GLN A 104 12.85 6.33 8.37
N PRO A 105 13.04 5.20 7.65
CA PRO A 105 12.38 4.96 6.38
C PRO A 105 10.86 5.01 6.52
N ALA A 106 10.19 5.67 5.57
CA ALA A 106 8.73 5.76 5.57
C ALA A 106 8.08 4.38 5.50
N ALA A 107 8.68 3.44 4.76
CA ALA A 107 8.21 2.06 4.67
C ALA A 107 8.13 1.38 6.05
N THR A 108 9.14 1.59 6.91
CA THR A 108 9.16 1.05 8.28
C THR A 108 8.07 1.69 9.13
N TRP A 109 7.97 3.02 9.07
CA TRP A 109 6.96 3.78 9.82
C TRP A 109 5.54 3.34 9.46
N PHE A 110 5.21 3.22 8.17
CA PHE A 110 3.87 2.84 7.72
C PHE A 110 3.54 1.38 8.04
N ARG A 111 4.50 0.45 7.96
CA ARG A 111 4.25 -0.95 8.37
C ARG A 111 3.94 -1.06 9.86
N ALA A 112 4.66 -0.30 10.70
CA ALA A 112 4.37 -0.24 12.13
C ALA A 112 2.95 0.31 12.40
N LYS A 113 2.53 1.35 11.66
CA LYS A 113 1.16 1.87 11.75
C LYS A 113 0.11 0.88 11.27
N LEU A 114 0.37 0.15 10.19
CA LEU A 114 -0.54 -0.89 9.71
C LEU A 114 -0.72 -2.00 10.75
N ALA A 115 0.37 -2.47 11.35
CA ALA A 115 0.33 -3.45 12.43
C ALA A 115 -0.49 -2.94 13.62
N ALA A 116 -0.31 -1.67 14.02
CA ALA A 116 -1.09 -1.06 15.10
C ALA A 116 -2.59 -0.99 14.76
N LEU A 117 -2.96 -0.56 13.55
CA LEU A 117 -4.36 -0.51 13.10
C LEU A 117 -5.05 -1.88 13.19
N ARG A 118 -4.33 -2.96 12.85
CA ARG A 118 -4.84 -4.33 12.94
C ARG A 118 -4.88 -4.87 14.35
N GLY A 119 -3.90 -4.51 15.19
CA GLY A 119 -3.87 -4.88 16.61
C GLY A 119 -4.97 -4.21 17.43
N SER A 120 -5.33 -2.96 17.10
CA SER A 120 -6.44 -2.24 17.73
C SER A 120 -7.82 -2.66 17.22
N GLY A 121 -7.90 -3.39 16.10
CA GLY A 121 -9.14 -3.85 15.48
C GLY A 121 -9.41 -5.35 15.60
N ALA A 122 -8.50 -6.13 16.18
CA ALA A 122 -8.75 -7.54 16.47
C ALA A 122 -9.73 -7.66 17.64
N PRO A 123 -10.81 -8.47 17.56
CA PRO A 123 -11.59 -8.78 18.74
C PRO A 123 -10.66 -9.47 19.74
N VAL A 124 -10.68 -8.99 20.99
CA VAL A 124 -10.16 -9.75 22.13
C VAL A 124 -10.83 -11.12 22.06
N ARG A 125 -10.04 -12.18 21.85
CA ARG A 125 -10.53 -13.56 21.86
C ARG A 125 -11.01 -13.95 23.24
#